data_AF-A0A8T3CG19-F1
#
_entry.id   AF-A0A8T3CG19-F1
#
_cell.length_a   1.000
_cell.length_b   1.000
_cell.length_c   1.000
_cell.angle_alpha   90.00
_cell.angle_beta   90.00
_cell.angle_gamma   90.00
#
_symmetry.space_group_name_H-M   'P 1'
#
loop_
_entity.id
_entity.type
_entity.pdbx_description
1 polymer ?
#
loop_
_entity_poly.entity_id
_entity_poly.type
_entity_poly.pdbx_seq_one_letter_code
_entity_poly.pdbx_strand_id
1 'polypeptide(L)'
;MSCKIGMIFHQVLRNAVRQQKLGRFPVSMRWMGCHYNKNQLSSVQARSIPWICTSRTLSHSTLTGQNSFSSRSHSCAELRAKNIGEHVTLCGWVQYRRHDLFVILRDFSGLAQLLIPQDESLADLKNTLCDLPLESVIKVTGTVSRRPVGQENREMPTGEIEVHVGSLEVLNICKQLPFEIKDFAKKSESLRMQYRYLDLRSSQMQSNLRLRSQFVMRMREYLCNMHGFVDVETPTLFKRTPGGAKEFLVPSREPGRFYSLPQSPQQFKQLLMVAGIDRYVQVARCYRDEGSRPDRQPEFTQVDIEMSFVDQSGIQTLIEGLLQYSWPQTMTPVAAPFPSMTYHEAMRDYGVTNPTPASK
;
A
#
# COMPACT_ATOMS: atom_id res chain seq x y z
N MET A 1 -25.87 -7.06 21.11
CA MET A 1 -26.02 -6.81 19.66
C MET A 1 -24.63 -6.58 19.08
N SER A 2 -23.94 -7.64 18.64
CA SER A 2 -22.58 -7.55 18.10
C SER A 2 -22.61 -6.91 16.72
N CYS A 3 -22.05 -5.71 16.62
CA CYS A 3 -22.23 -4.80 15.50
C CYS A 3 -21.54 -5.35 14.24
N LYS A 4 -22.33 -5.59 13.19
CA LYS A 4 -21.90 -5.97 11.83
C LYS A 4 -21.22 -4.79 11.07
N ILE A 5 -20.47 -3.94 11.76
CA ILE A 5 -19.80 -2.76 11.17
C ILE A 5 -18.67 -3.17 10.22
N GLY A 6 -17.98 -4.29 10.48
CA GLY A 6 -16.91 -4.79 9.61
C GLY A 6 -17.37 -5.18 8.20
N MET A 7 -18.66 -5.47 7.99
CA MET A 7 -19.20 -5.72 6.64
C MET A 7 -19.44 -4.43 5.85
N ILE A 8 -19.76 -3.33 6.53
CA ILE A 8 -20.00 -2.01 5.90
C ILE A 8 -18.68 -1.48 5.32
N PHE A 9 -17.58 -1.59 6.08
CA PHE A 9 -16.25 -1.13 5.65
C PHE A 9 -15.78 -1.83 4.37
N HIS A 10 -15.96 -3.15 4.29
CA HIS A 10 -15.59 -3.92 3.11
C HIS A 10 -16.56 -3.69 1.93
N GLN A 11 -17.81 -3.32 2.17
CA GLN A 11 -18.81 -3.06 1.12
C GLN A 11 -18.66 -1.66 0.51
N VAL A 12 -18.39 -0.62 1.32
CA VAL A 12 -18.13 0.75 0.86
C VAL A 12 -16.87 0.80 -0.01
N LEU A 13 -15.77 0.17 0.45
CA LEU A 13 -14.56 -0.01 -0.36
C LEU A 13 -14.81 -0.84 -1.62
N ARG A 14 -15.65 -1.88 -1.57
CA ARG A 14 -16.00 -2.68 -2.75
C ARG A 14 -16.81 -1.91 -3.78
N ASN A 15 -17.73 -1.04 -3.36
CA ASN A 15 -18.56 -0.26 -4.28
C ASN A 15 -17.75 0.87 -4.93
N ALA A 16 -16.84 1.51 -4.18
CA ALA A 16 -15.88 2.47 -4.74
C ALA A 16 -14.92 1.80 -5.75
N VAL A 17 -14.43 0.59 -5.45
CA VAL A 17 -13.53 -0.19 -6.33
C VAL A 17 -14.27 -0.78 -7.55
N ARG A 18 -15.56 -1.17 -7.42
CA ARG A 18 -16.38 -1.68 -8.52
C ARG A 18 -16.73 -0.62 -9.55
N GLN A 19 -16.98 0.62 -9.12
CA GLN A 19 -17.26 1.73 -10.05
C GLN A 19 -16.02 2.17 -10.86
N GLN A 20 -14.81 1.69 -10.53
CA GLN A 20 -13.56 2.07 -11.20
C GLN A 20 -12.85 0.93 -11.96
N LYS A 21 -13.51 -0.20 -12.27
CA LYS A 21 -12.91 -1.35 -12.98
C LYS A 21 -11.56 -1.83 -12.41
N LEU A 22 -11.40 -1.84 -11.08
CA LEU A 22 -10.21 -2.40 -10.43
C LEU A 22 -10.44 -3.90 -10.16
N GLY A 23 -9.66 -4.74 -10.85
CA GLY A 23 -9.75 -6.21 -10.81
C GLY A 23 -9.50 -6.81 -9.42
N ARG A 24 -10.16 -7.94 -9.16
CA ARG A 24 -10.10 -8.73 -7.90
C ARG A 24 -8.90 -9.67 -7.92
N PHE A 25 -8.37 -10.00 -6.74
CA PHE A 25 -7.19 -10.86 -6.57
C PHE A 25 -7.33 -11.83 -5.39
N PRO A 26 -6.97 -13.11 -5.56
CA PRO A 26 -6.59 -14.03 -4.49
C PRO A 26 -5.06 -14.24 -4.45
N VAL A 27 -4.47 -14.39 -3.25
CA VAL A 27 -3.03 -14.63 -3.07
C VAL A 27 -2.83 -15.74 -2.04
N SER A 28 -2.12 -16.80 -2.41
CA SER A 28 -1.55 -17.78 -1.47
C SER A 28 -0.03 -17.77 -1.66
N MET A 29 0.74 -17.65 -0.57
CA MET A 29 2.20 -17.69 -0.64
C MET A 29 2.76 -18.45 0.56
N ARG A 30 3.59 -19.48 0.29
CA ARG A 30 4.41 -20.21 1.25
C ARG A 30 5.74 -19.47 1.46
N TRP A 31 6.22 -19.42 2.70
CA TRP A 31 7.52 -18.85 3.06
C TRP A 31 8.45 -19.93 3.63
N MET A 32 9.71 -19.91 3.17
CA MET A 32 10.85 -20.61 3.77
C MET A 32 11.59 -19.65 4.70
N GLY A 33 11.93 -20.12 5.90
CA GLY A 33 12.56 -19.33 6.96
C GLY A 33 14.09 -19.28 6.90
N CYS A 34 14.67 -18.34 7.63
CA CYS A 34 16.09 -18.33 7.98
C CYS A 34 16.28 -17.74 9.40
N HIS A 35 17.20 -18.32 10.16
CA HIS A 35 17.49 -18.04 11.57
C HIS A 35 18.44 -16.85 11.78
N TYR A 36 18.31 -16.14 12.91
CA TYR A 36 19.42 -15.36 13.49
C TYR A 36 19.30 -15.21 15.02
N ASN A 37 20.45 -15.08 15.70
CA ASN A 37 20.65 -15.25 17.15
C ASN A 37 20.90 -13.91 17.88
N LYS A 38 20.69 -13.92 19.20
CA LYS A 38 20.61 -12.79 20.16
C LYS A 38 21.96 -12.17 20.56
N ASN A 39 21.96 -10.85 20.85
CA ASN A 39 22.32 -10.23 22.15
C ASN A 39 22.70 -8.74 22.01
N GLN A 40 22.04 -7.85 22.79
CA GLN A 40 22.64 -6.99 23.84
C GLN A 40 21.72 -5.82 24.21
N LEU A 41 21.65 -5.56 25.52
CA LEU A 41 20.91 -4.50 26.22
C LEU A 41 21.74 -3.22 26.33
N SER A 42 21.10 -2.04 26.33
CA SER A 42 21.17 -1.10 27.48
C SER A 42 20.35 0.19 27.29
N SER A 43 19.78 0.62 28.41
CA SER A 43 19.02 1.83 28.76
C SER A 43 19.38 3.17 28.10
N VAL A 44 18.35 3.96 27.73
CA VAL A 44 18.44 5.42 27.53
C VAL A 44 17.28 6.11 28.26
N GLN A 45 17.62 7.14 29.05
CA GLN A 45 16.71 7.96 29.87
C GLN A 45 15.85 8.90 29.02
N ALA A 46 14.58 9.06 29.40
CA ALA A 46 13.63 9.97 28.77
C ALA A 46 13.80 11.42 29.26
N ARG A 47 13.90 12.38 28.33
CA ARG A 47 13.74 13.82 28.60
C ARG A 47 12.47 14.32 27.92
N SER A 48 11.64 15.00 28.69
CA SER A 48 10.37 15.63 28.29
C SER A 48 10.60 16.85 27.39
N ILE A 49 9.91 16.91 26.25
CA ILE A 49 9.86 18.07 25.35
C ILE A 49 8.42 18.61 25.32
N PRO A 50 8.18 19.93 25.48
CA PRO A 50 6.82 20.49 25.50
C PRO A 50 6.19 20.53 24.11
N TRP A 51 4.88 20.24 24.05
CA TRP A 51 4.08 20.27 22.83
C TRP A 51 3.63 21.71 22.50
N ILE A 52 4.20 22.30 21.46
CA ILE A 52 3.69 23.54 20.85
C ILE A 52 2.85 23.15 19.63
N CYS A 53 1.54 23.30 19.77
CA CYS A 53 0.58 23.07 18.69
C CYS A 53 0.55 24.30 17.78
N THR A 54 1.19 24.22 16.61
CA THR A 54 1.02 25.20 15.53
C THR A 54 0.30 24.53 14.37
N SER A 55 -0.87 25.08 14.03
CA SER A 55 -1.68 24.70 12.88
C SER A 55 -0.94 25.03 11.58
N ARG A 56 -0.12 24.09 11.08
CA ARG A 56 0.37 24.13 9.71
C ARG A 56 -0.64 23.41 8.82
N THR A 57 -1.25 24.17 7.93
CA THR A 57 -1.93 23.66 6.73
C THR A 57 -0.92 22.81 5.95
N LEU A 58 -1.13 21.50 5.97
CA LEU A 58 -0.32 20.52 5.23
C LEU A 58 -0.59 20.68 3.73
N SER A 59 0.30 21.38 3.03
CA SER A 59 0.42 21.30 1.59
C SER A 59 0.86 19.89 1.19
N HIS A 60 0.40 19.44 0.02
CA HIS A 60 0.69 18.14 -0.59
C HIS A 60 2.16 17.73 -0.43
N SER A 61 2.44 16.77 0.46
CA SER A 61 3.63 15.96 0.32
C SER A 61 3.29 14.81 -0.63
N THR A 62 3.61 14.96 -1.91
CA THR A 62 4.02 13.79 -2.69
C THR A 62 5.05 13.03 -1.85
N LEU A 63 5.01 11.70 -1.84
CA LEU A 63 6.01 10.82 -1.19
C LEU A 63 7.38 10.92 -1.92
N THR A 64 7.82 12.15 -2.17
CA THR A 64 9.02 12.61 -2.87
C THR A 64 9.93 13.26 -1.85
N GLY A 65 10.25 12.51 -0.80
CA GLY A 65 11.40 12.84 0.05
C GLY A 65 12.58 12.00 -0.45
N GLN A 66 13.71 12.66 -0.68
CA GLN A 66 15.00 11.96 -0.83
C GLN A 66 15.12 10.96 0.33
N ASN A 67 15.27 9.67 0.02
CA ASN A 67 15.60 8.72 1.06
C ASN A 67 17.03 9.04 1.52
N SER A 68 17.15 9.74 2.65
CA SER A 68 18.43 10.20 3.20
C SER A 68 19.42 9.07 3.52
N PHE A 69 18.94 7.82 3.57
CA PHE A 69 19.76 6.63 3.79
C PHE A 69 20.17 5.91 2.51
N SER A 70 19.90 6.48 1.34
CA SER A 70 20.15 5.86 0.04
C SER A 70 21.29 6.53 -0.71
N SER A 71 22.02 5.75 -1.49
CA SER A 71 23.07 6.23 -2.41
C SER A 71 22.53 6.95 -3.66
N ARG A 72 21.22 7.23 -3.72
CA ARG A 72 20.58 8.01 -4.79
C ARG A 72 20.36 9.44 -4.33
N SER A 73 20.50 10.39 -5.24
CA SER A 73 20.21 11.80 -4.93
C SER A 73 18.72 12.10 -5.02
N HIS A 74 18.01 11.49 -5.97
CA HIS A 74 16.58 11.73 -6.24
C HIS A 74 15.86 10.44 -6.59
N SER A 75 14.53 10.43 -6.44
CA SER A 75 13.70 9.40 -7.08
C SER A 75 13.46 9.77 -8.56
N CYS A 76 13.19 8.80 -9.42
CA CYS A 76 13.10 9.03 -10.87
C CYS A 76 12.03 10.06 -11.23
N ALA A 77 10.82 9.93 -10.68
CA ALA A 77 9.70 10.84 -10.98
C ALA A 77 9.65 12.10 -10.12
N GLU A 78 10.70 12.38 -9.33
CA GLU A 78 10.81 13.58 -8.50
C GLU A 78 11.31 14.79 -9.31
N LEU A 79 12.11 14.55 -10.36
CA LEU A 79 12.76 15.60 -11.14
C LEU A 79 11.75 16.49 -11.87
N ARG A 80 11.97 17.80 -11.86
CA ARG A 80 11.16 18.81 -12.55
C ARG A 80 12.07 19.83 -13.25
N ALA A 81 11.48 20.76 -14.01
CA ALA A 81 12.22 21.83 -14.66
C ALA A 81 13.09 22.69 -13.71
N LYS A 82 12.74 22.76 -12.42
CA LYS A 82 13.57 23.43 -11.40
C LYS A 82 14.95 22.79 -11.19
N ASN A 83 15.11 21.52 -11.58
CA ASN A 83 16.34 20.75 -11.39
C ASN A 83 17.30 20.85 -12.58
N ILE A 84 16.99 21.65 -13.62
CA ILE A 84 17.85 21.78 -14.80
C ILE A 84 19.24 22.28 -14.38
N GLY A 85 20.28 21.60 -14.86
CA GLY A 85 21.69 21.86 -14.53
C GLY A 85 22.19 21.10 -13.30
N GLU A 86 21.32 20.47 -12.52
CA GLU A 86 21.75 19.70 -11.35
C GLU A 86 22.41 18.37 -11.76
N HIS A 87 23.47 18.00 -11.04
CA HIS A 87 24.05 16.66 -11.10
C HIS A 87 23.27 15.71 -10.20
N VAL A 88 22.73 14.65 -10.78
CA VAL A 88 21.85 13.70 -10.09
C VAL A 88 22.35 12.28 -10.21
N THR A 89 22.09 11.48 -9.19
CA THR A 89 22.29 10.02 -9.17
C THR A 89 20.94 9.33 -9.04
N LEU A 90 20.55 8.59 -10.07
CA LEU A 90 19.31 7.83 -10.13
C LEU A 90 19.62 6.33 -10.10
N CYS A 91 18.74 5.56 -9.46
CA CYS A 91 18.83 4.10 -9.42
C CYS A 91 17.46 3.51 -9.74
N GLY A 92 17.39 2.53 -10.65
CA GLY A 92 16.12 1.97 -11.08
C GLY A 92 16.25 0.81 -12.05
N TRP A 93 15.11 0.46 -12.64
CA TRP A 93 14.96 -0.60 -13.64
C TRP A 93 14.87 -0.01 -15.04
N VAL A 94 15.59 -0.58 -15.99
CA VAL A 94 15.48 -0.24 -17.41
C VAL A 94 14.11 -0.68 -17.92
N GLN A 95 13.15 0.23 -18.06
CA GLN A 95 11.80 -0.14 -18.49
C GLN A 95 11.67 -0.22 -20.01
N TYR A 96 12.31 0.71 -20.70
CA TYR A 96 12.21 0.82 -22.14
C TYR A 96 13.49 1.42 -22.70
N ARG A 97 13.85 1.02 -23.92
CA ARG A 97 14.96 1.59 -24.67
C ARG A 97 14.51 1.87 -26.09
N ARG A 98 14.89 3.04 -26.60
CA ARG A 98 14.69 3.40 -28.02
C ARG A 98 16.05 3.44 -28.73
N HIS A 99 16.44 2.30 -29.30
CA HIS A 99 17.72 2.12 -29.99
C HIS A 99 18.87 2.74 -29.19
N ASP A 100 19.62 3.66 -29.80
CA ASP A 100 20.77 4.37 -29.26
C ASP A 100 20.46 5.81 -28.85
N LEU A 101 19.17 6.17 -28.75
CA LEU A 101 18.74 7.53 -28.41
C LEU A 101 18.58 7.71 -26.89
N PHE A 102 17.71 6.91 -26.26
CA PHE A 102 17.40 7.06 -24.84
C PHE A 102 16.94 5.76 -24.19
N VAL A 103 17.06 5.74 -22.87
CA VAL A 103 16.52 4.73 -21.96
C VAL A 103 15.50 5.39 -21.03
N ILE A 104 14.39 4.71 -20.77
CA ILE A 104 13.46 5.08 -19.71
C ILE A 104 13.80 4.26 -18.47
N LEU A 105 14.25 4.96 -17.43
CA LEU A 105 14.49 4.41 -16.12
C LEU A 105 13.21 4.50 -15.28
N ARG A 106 12.81 3.39 -14.68
CA ARG A 106 11.68 3.33 -13.75
C ARG A 106 12.18 3.07 -12.34
N ASP A 107 11.59 3.74 -11.37
CA ASP A 107 11.61 3.31 -9.98
C ASP A 107 10.17 3.25 -9.42
N PHE A 108 10.04 3.19 -8.09
CA PHE A 108 8.74 3.15 -7.45
C PHE A 108 7.94 4.46 -7.54
N SER A 109 8.62 5.59 -7.78
CA SER A 109 8.01 6.91 -7.87
C SER A 109 7.47 7.18 -9.27
N GLY A 110 8.10 6.58 -10.29
CA GLY A 110 7.67 6.65 -11.69
C GLY A 110 8.86 6.58 -12.63
N LEU A 111 8.84 7.40 -13.69
CA LEU A 111 9.75 7.30 -14.84
C LEU A 111 10.65 8.53 -14.96
N ALA A 112 11.86 8.32 -15.48
CA ALA A 112 12.78 9.35 -15.93
C ALA A 112 13.41 8.93 -17.26
N GLN A 113 13.66 9.89 -18.15
CA GLN A 113 14.37 9.64 -19.40
C GLN A 113 15.86 9.90 -19.23
N LEU A 114 16.66 8.93 -19.64
CA LEU A 114 18.12 8.98 -19.70
C LEU A 114 18.53 9.10 -21.17
N LEU A 115 19.16 10.20 -21.52
CA LEU A 115 19.70 10.40 -22.87
C LEU A 115 21.04 9.67 -22.99
N ILE A 116 21.16 8.82 -24.02
CA ILE A 116 22.41 8.08 -24.29
C ILE A 116 23.40 9.05 -24.94
N PRO A 117 24.63 9.19 -24.41
CA PRO A 117 25.64 10.07 -24.99
C PRO A 117 26.04 9.60 -26.40
N GLN A 118 26.27 10.55 -27.30
CA GLN A 118 26.76 10.30 -28.67
C GLN A 118 28.25 10.63 -28.84
N ASP A 119 28.91 10.99 -27.74
CA ASP A 119 30.35 11.27 -27.72
C ASP A 119 31.15 9.96 -27.77
N GLU A 120 32.14 9.89 -28.66
CA GLU A 120 33.03 8.73 -28.81
C GLU A 120 33.80 8.39 -27.52
N SER A 121 34.07 9.38 -26.67
CA SER A 121 34.70 9.17 -25.37
C SER A 121 33.85 8.35 -24.39
N LEU A 122 32.54 8.22 -24.67
CA LEU A 122 31.57 7.46 -23.87
C LEU A 122 31.01 6.25 -24.64
N ALA A 123 31.71 5.77 -25.67
CA ALA A 123 31.29 4.64 -26.49
C ALA A 123 31.01 3.37 -25.67
N ASP A 124 31.85 3.04 -24.67
CA ASP A 124 31.65 1.87 -23.80
C ASP A 124 30.36 1.95 -22.97
N LEU A 125 30.05 3.15 -22.48
CA LEU A 125 28.82 3.43 -21.75
C LEU A 125 27.60 3.30 -22.67
N LYS A 126 27.68 3.88 -23.88
CA LYS A 126 26.67 3.75 -24.93
C LYS A 126 26.39 2.29 -25.25
N ASN A 127 27.42 1.51 -25.55
CA ASN A 127 27.30 0.08 -25.86
C ASN A 127 26.65 -0.68 -24.71
N THR A 128 27.08 -0.42 -23.46
CA THR A 128 26.48 -1.05 -22.28
C THR A 128 24.99 -0.73 -22.15
N LEU A 129 24.56 0.52 -22.31
CA LEU A 129 23.13 0.89 -22.30
C LEU A 129 22.34 0.24 -23.45
N CYS A 130 22.94 0.15 -24.63
CA CYS A 130 22.37 -0.44 -25.84
C CYS A 130 22.27 -1.96 -25.78
N ASP A 131 23.05 -2.65 -24.94
CA ASP A 131 23.04 -4.11 -24.82
C ASP A 131 22.30 -4.60 -23.57
N LEU A 132 22.05 -3.72 -22.60
CA LEU A 132 21.37 -4.09 -21.35
C LEU A 132 19.98 -4.70 -21.60
N PRO A 133 19.69 -5.88 -21.05
CA PRO A 133 18.33 -6.43 -21.06
C PRO A 133 17.37 -5.50 -20.31
N LEU A 134 16.12 -5.45 -20.77
CA LEU A 134 15.04 -4.76 -20.05
C LEU A 134 14.90 -5.34 -18.64
N GLU A 135 14.46 -4.49 -17.71
CA GLU A 135 14.34 -4.76 -16.27
C GLU A 135 15.66 -5.04 -15.54
N SER A 136 16.82 -4.82 -16.18
CA SER A 136 18.11 -4.75 -15.49
C SER A 136 18.13 -3.55 -14.53
N VAL A 137 18.85 -3.70 -13.42
CA VAL A 137 18.98 -2.68 -12.38
C VAL A 137 20.26 -1.90 -12.62
N ILE A 138 20.12 -0.58 -12.77
CA ILE A 138 21.24 0.31 -13.03
C ILE A 138 21.25 1.48 -12.06
N LYS A 139 22.45 1.99 -11.80
CA LYS A 139 22.71 3.27 -11.16
C LYS A 139 23.38 4.18 -12.18
N VAL A 140 22.85 5.38 -12.32
CA VAL A 140 23.24 6.33 -13.33
C VAL A 140 23.51 7.66 -12.67
N THR A 141 24.66 8.26 -12.98
CA THR A 141 24.91 9.67 -12.66
C THR A 141 24.89 10.50 -13.94
N GLY A 142 24.36 11.71 -13.84
CA GLY A 142 24.21 12.57 -15.01
C GLY A 142 23.76 13.97 -14.66
N THR A 143 23.59 14.79 -15.68
CA THR A 143 23.13 16.18 -15.55
C THR A 143 21.72 16.31 -16.10
N VAL A 144 20.84 16.95 -15.35
CA VAL A 144 19.47 17.21 -15.80
C VAL A 144 19.49 18.32 -16.86
N SER A 145 18.86 18.08 -18.00
CA SER A 145 18.67 19.06 -19.07
C SER A 145 17.20 19.22 -19.42
N ARG A 146 16.88 20.31 -20.10
CA ARG A 146 15.57 20.48 -20.72
C ARG A 146 15.53 19.68 -22.01
N ARG A 147 14.41 19.02 -22.29
CA ARG A 147 14.20 18.39 -23.59
C ARG A 147 14.17 19.44 -24.71
N PRO A 148 14.54 19.07 -25.94
CA PRO A 148 14.35 19.94 -27.09
C PRO A 148 12.89 20.36 -27.24
N VAL A 149 12.67 21.59 -27.71
CA VAL A 149 11.34 22.14 -27.94
C VAL A 149 10.54 21.22 -28.85
N GLY A 150 9.33 20.82 -28.43
CA GLY A 150 8.46 19.90 -29.16
C GLY A 150 8.69 18.42 -28.84
N GLN A 151 9.67 18.07 -28.00
CA GLN A 151 9.89 16.71 -27.50
C GLN A 151 9.44 16.52 -26.04
N GLU A 152 8.72 17.49 -25.47
CA GLU A 152 8.16 17.38 -24.13
C GLU A 152 7.06 16.31 -24.08
N ASN A 153 7.10 15.44 -23.07
CA ASN A 153 6.08 14.42 -22.87
C ASN A 153 5.05 14.86 -21.81
N ARG A 154 3.91 15.40 -22.24
CA ARG A 154 2.86 15.89 -21.34
C ARG A 154 2.21 14.80 -20.47
N GLU A 155 2.34 13.54 -20.82
CA GLU A 155 1.79 12.42 -20.05
C GLU A 155 2.70 12.00 -18.88
N MET A 156 3.94 12.48 -18.85
CA MET A 156 4.93 12.13 -17.84
C MET A 156 5.26 13.33 -16.95
N PRO A 157 5.26 13.19 -15.61
CA PRO A 157 5.62 14.30 -14.71
C PRO A 157 7.03 14.86 -14.91
N THR A 158 7.96 14.05 -15.42
CA THR A 158 9.33 14.46 -15.79
C THR A 158 9.44 14.75 -17.29
N GLY A 159 8.34 15.02 -17.96
CA GLY A 159 8.24 15.11 -19.41
C GLY A 159 8.93 16.30 -20.04
N GLU A 160 9.24 17.34 -19.26
CA GLU A 160 9.94 18.55 -19.72
C GLU A 160 11.48 18.40 -19.66
N ILE A 161 11.96 17.35 -19.00
CA ILE A 161 13.38 17.15 -18.70
C ILE A 161 13.87 15.78 -19.14
N GLU A 162 15.18 15.65 -19.27
CA GLU A 162 15.90 14.40 -19.43
C GLU A 162 17.24 14.47 -18.70
N VAL A 163 17.91 13.33 -18.53
CA VAL A 163 19.20 13.25 -17.84
C VAL A 163 20.26 12.81 -18.84
N HIS A 164 21.25 13.66 -19.09
CA HIS A 164 22.43 13.29 -19.86
C HIS A 164 23.30 12.36 -19.02
N VAL A 165 23.44 11.12 -19.46
CA VAL A 165 24.18 10.12 -18.72
C VAL A 165 25.69 10.42 -18.80
N GLY A 166 26.30 10.62 -17.62
CA GLY A 166 27.75 10.81 -17.48
C GLY A 166 28.46 9.57 -16.95
N SER A 167 27.82 8.78 -16.09
CA SER A 167 28.35 7.48 -15.67
C SER A 167 27.24 6.45 -15.47
N LEU A 168 27.60 5.18 -15.65
CA LEU A 168 26.72 4.03 -15.51
C LEU A 168 27.39 2.96 -14.66
N GLU A 169 26.63 2.43 -13.72
CA GLU A 169 26.97 1.25 -12.94
C GLU A 169 25.82 0.22 -13.08
N VAL A 170 26.13 -0.96 -13.60
CA VAL A 170 25.16 -2.05 -13.71
C VAL A 170 25.13 -2.82 -12.39
N LEU A 171 24.07 -2.60 -11.61
CA LEU A 171 23.91 -3.24 -10.30
C LEU A 171 23.46 -4.69 -10.41
N ASN A 172 22.61 -5.00 -11.40
CA ASN A 172 22.16 -6.36 -11.65
C ASN A 172 21.61 -6.52 -13.07
N ILE A 173 22.01 -7.59 -13.75
CA ILE A 173 21.55 -7.91 -15.11
C ILE A 173 20.30 -8.80 -15.04
N CYS A 174 19.24 -8.41 -15.75
CA CYS A 174 18.01 -9.18 -15.77
C CYS A 174 18.09 -10.35 -16.76
N LYS A 175 17.59 -11.51 -16.34
CA LYS A 175 17.33 -12.66 -17.23
C LYS A 175 16.04 -12.43 -18.02
N GLN A 176 15.78 -13.28 -19.01
CA GLN A 176 14.53 -13.26 -19.75
C GLN A 176 13.33 -13.37 -18.80
N LEU A 177 12.38 -12.44 -18.95
CA LEU A 177 11.22 -12.35 -18.08
C LEU A 177 10.08 -13.26 -18.57
N PRO A 178 9.25 -13.79 -17.64
CA PRO A 178 8.08 -14.57 -18.00
C PRO A 178 6.95 -13.72 -18.62
N PHE A 179 6.98 -12.39 -18.42
CA PHE A 179 6.07 -11.44 -19.05
C PHE A 179 6.64 -10.01 -19.00
N GLU A 180 6.12 -9.13 -19.86
CA GLU A 180 6.48 -7.71 -19.86
C GLU A 180 5.85 -6.93 -18.68
N ILE A 181 6.62 -6.03 -18.06
CA ILE A 181 6.12 -5.13 -17.01
C ILE A 181 5.61 -3.83 -17.64
N LYS A 182 4.52 -3.96 -18.40
CA LYS A 182 3.72 -2.84 -18.91
C LYS A 182 2.28 -2.94 -18.40
N ASP A 183 1.63 -1.80 -18.24
CA ASP A 183 0.30 -1.70 -17.63
C ASP A 183 -0.81 -2.31 -18.53
N PHE A 184 -0.66 -2.23 -19.85
CA PHE A 184 -1.65 -2.74 -20.82
C PHE A 184 -1.35 -4.14 -21.36
N ALA A 185 -0.27 -4.79 -20.90
CA ALA A 185 0.05 -6.14 -21.34
C ALA A 185 -0.96 -7.14 -20.77
N LYS A 186 -1.68 -7.87 -21.65
CA LYS A 186 -2.59 -8.94 -21.26
C LYS A 186 -1.80 -10.08 -20.64
N LYS A 187 -2.01 -10.34 -19.35
CA LYS A 187 -1.35 -11.42 -18.58
C LYS A 187 -2.43 -12.26 -17.91
N SER A 188 -2.25 -13.57 -17.87
CA SER A 188 -3.14 -14.42 -17.08
C SER A 188 -2.94 -14.13 -15.59
N GLU A 189 -4.02 -14.21 -14.82
CA GLU A 189 -3.96 -14.02 -13.36
C GLU A 189 -3.05 -15.05 -12.70
N SER A 190 -3.06 -16.30 -13.17
CA SER A 190 -2.20 -17.37 -12.70
C SER A 190 -0.71 -17.02 -12.82
N LEU A 191 -0.27 -16.50 -13.97
CA LEU A 191 1.11 -16.12 -14.20
C LEU A 191 1.52 -14.92 -13.34
N ARG A 192 0.61 -13.95 -13.16
CA ARG A 192 0.85 -12.81 -12.26
C ARG A 192 1.00 -13.24 -10.81
N MET A 193 0.27 -14.25 -10.35
CA MET A 193 0.40 -14.78 -9.00
C MET A 193 1.68 -15.61 -8.83
N GLN A 194 2.03 -16.41 -9.83
CA GLN A 194 3.28 -17.17 -9.82
C GLN A 194 4.51 -16.26 -9.72
N TYR A 195 4.51 -15.15 -10.45
CA TYR A 195 5.62 -14.17 -10.45
C TYR A 195 5.19 -12.84 -9.81
N ARG A 196 4.49 -12.91 -8.67
CA ARG A 196 3.90 -11.73 -8.02
C ARG A 196 4.93 -10.65 -7.72
N TYR A 197 6.16 -11.02 -7.40
CA TYR A 197 7.26 -10.07 -7.16
C TYR A 197 7.60 -9.20 -8.39
N LEU A 198 7.39 -9.69 -9.62
CA LEU A 198 7.49 -8.89 -10.84
C LEU A 198 6.24 -8.05 -11.06
N ASP A 199 5.05 -8.64 -10.86
CA ASP A 199 3.78 -7.94 -11.03
C ASP A 199 3.62 -6.74 -10.08
N LEU A 200 4.20 -6.84 -8.88
CA LEU A 200 4.27 -5.75 -7.91
C LEU A 200 5.08 -4.54 -8.40
N ARG A 201 5.88 -4.65 -9.46
CA ARG A 201 6.57 -3.51 -10.08
C ARG A 201 5.66 -2.65 -10.97
N SER A 202 4.48 -3.16 -11.35
CA SER A 202 3.51 -2.39 -12.15
C SER A 202 3.03 -1.14 -11.40
N SER A 203 2.71 -0.09 -12.15
CA SER A 203 2.25 1.19 -11.58
C SER A 203 0.96 0.98 -10.77
N GLN A 204 0.06 0.13 -11.27
CA GLN A 204 -1.19 -0.22 -10.62
C GLN A 204 -0.98 -0.89 -9.27
N MET A 205 -0.10 -1.90 -9.18
CA MET A 205 0.15 -2.59 -7.91
C MET A 205 0.89 -1.71 -6.91
N GLN A 206 1.85 -0.90 -7.37
CA GLN A 206 2.51 0.10 -6.53
C GLN A 206 1.51 1.10 -5.95
N SER A 207 0.64 1.67 -6.79
CA SER A 207 -0.40 2.61 -6.37
C SER A 207 -1.33 1.98 -5.32
N ASN A 208 -1.85 0.78 -5.58
CA ASN A 208 -2.75 0.09 -4.67
C ASN A 208 -2.13 -0.17 -3.28
N LEU A 209 -0.88 -0.64 -3.23
CA LEU A 209 -0.21 -0.91 -1.95
C LEU A 209 0.10 0.36 -1.17
N ARG A 210 0.56 1.42 -1.86
CA ARG A 210 0.85 2.71 -1.23
C ARG A 210 -0.41 3.38 -0.72
N LEU A 211 -1.48 3.36 -1.52
CA LEU A 211 -2.80 3.85 -1.13
C LEU A 211 -3.28 3.13 0.14
N ARG A 212 -3.22 1.80 0.16
CA ARG A 212 -3.58 1.00 1.34
C ARG A 212 -2.74 1.39 2.56
N SER A 213 -1.42 1.54 2.39
CA SER A 213 -0.52 1.93 3.49
C SER A 213 -0.88 3.31 4.06
N GLN A 214 -1.07 4.30 3.18
CA GLN A 214 -1.42 5.66 3.58
C GLN A 214 -2.80 5.71 4.24
N PHE A 215 -3.79 5.02 3.67
CA PHE A 215 -5.14 4.95 4.21
C PHE A 215 -5.15 4.35 5.63
N VAL A 216 -4.45 3.24 5.84
CA VAL A 216 -4.31 2.63 7.17
C VAL A 216 -3.59 3.54 8.16
N MET A 217 -2.54 4.24 7.73
CA MET A 217 -1.86 5.20 8.60
C MET A 217 -2.79 6.35 9.01
N ARG A 218 -3.54 6.94 8.08
CA ARG A 218 -4.52 8.00 8.40
C ARG A 218 -5.62 7.52 9.34
N MET A 219 -6.06 6.26 9.22
CA MET A 219 -6.99 5.67 10.18
C MET A 219 -6.37 5.60 11.60
N ARG A 220 -5.10 5.21 11.71
CA ARG A 220 -4.37 5.20 12.99
C ARG A 220 -4.18 6.61 13.56
N GLU A 221 -3.84 7.58 12.72
CA GLU A 221 -3.73 8.99 13.11
C GLU A 221 -5.05 9.50 13.70
N TYR A 222 -6.16 9.25 13.01
CA TYR A 222 -7.49 9.64 13.50
C TYR A 222 -7.82 8.96 14.84
N LEU A 223 -7.73 7.64 14.91
CA LEU A 223 -8.14 6.89 16.11
C LEU A 223 -7.20 7.16 17.28
N CYS A 224 -5.91 6.95 17.11
CA CYS A 224 -4.95 7.03 18.21
C CYS A 224 -4.61 8.47 18.59
N ASN A 225 -4.29 9.33 17.62
CA ASN A 225 -3.77 10.67 17.92
C ASN A 225 -4.89 11.69 18.17
N MET A 226 -6.03 11.57 17.50
CA MET A 226 -7.14 12.54 17.66
C MET A 226 -8.20 12.07 18.65
N HIS A 227 -8.48 10.77 18.71
CA HIS A 227 -9.58 10.23 19.53
C HIS A 227 -9.13 9.38 20.73
N GLY A 228 -7.82 9.26 20.97
CA GLY A 228 -7.25 8.63 22.17
C GLY A 228 -7.44 7.11 22.22
N PHE A 229 -7.57 6.44 21.07
CA PHE A 229 -7.58 4.98 21.02
C PHE A 229 -6.20 4.40 21.30
N VAL A 230 -6.17 3.22 21.92
CA VAL A 230 -4.96 2.45 22.14
C VAL A 230 -4.87 1.31 21.13
N ASP A 231 -3.79 1.27 20.35
CA ASP A 231 -3.49 0.16 19.44
C ASP A 231 -2.94 -1.02 20.25
N VAL A 232 -3.77 -2.04 20.46
CA VAL A 232 -3.40 -3.22 21.28
C VAL A 232 -3.31 -4.45 20.38
N GLU A 233 -2.17 -5.12 20.39
CA GLU A 233 -2.01 -6.39 19.71
C GLU A 233 -2.63 -7.53 20.51
N THR A 234 -3.48 -8.32 19.87
CA THR A 234 -4.12 -9.49 20.46
C THR A 234 -3.54 -10.82 19.92
N PRO A 235 -3.46 -11.88 20.74
CA PRO A 235 -2.88 -13.16 20.32
C PRO A 235 -3.55 -13.81 19.10
N THR A 236 -2.74 -14.35 18.20
CA THR A 236 -3.21 -15.09 17.00
C THR A 236 -3.38 -16.60 17.25
N LEU A 237 -2.61 -17.21 18.15
CA LEU A 237 -2.83 -18.60 18.54
C LEU A 237 -3.74 -18.64 19.75
N PHE A 238 -4.98 -19.09 19.56
CA PHE A 238 -5.99 -19.02 20.62
C PHE A 238 -6.83 -20.31 20.72
N LYS A 239 -7.70 -20.39 21.72
CA LYS A 239 -8.66 -21.48 21.82
C LYS A 239 -9.78 -21.31 20.80
N ARG A 240 -10.34 -22.42 20.34
CA ARG A 240 -11.49 -22.43 19.43
C ARG A 240 -12.71 -21.73 20.05
N THR A 241 -13.42 -20.94 19.24
CA THR A 241 -14.70 -20.34 19.64
C THR A 241 -15.86 -21.13 19.04
N PRO A 242 -16.77 -21.71 19.83
CA PRO A 242 -17.96 -22.36 19.28
C PRO A 242 -18.94 -21.32 18.68
N GLY A 243 -19.59 -21.66 17.55
CA GLY A 243 -20.68 -20.87 16.94
C GLY A 243 -20.31 -20.04 15.71
N GLY A 244 -19.02 -19.92 15.36
CA GLY A 244 -18.56 -19.18 14.17
C GLY A 244 -18.41 -20.02 12.90
N ALA A 245 -17.68 -19.47 11.92
CA ALA A 245 -17.23 -20.22 10.74
C ALA A 245 -16.26 -21.36 11.15
N LYS A 246 -15.78 -22.15 10.19
CA LYS A 246 -14.67 -23.08 10.48
C LYS A 246 -13.38 -22.27 10.71
N GLU A 247 -12.60 -22.70 11.69
CA GLU A 247 -11.32 -22.08 12.05
C GLU A 247 -10.15 -22.99 11.64
N PHE A 248 -9.03 -22.39 11.25
CA PHE A 248 -7.81 -23.13 10.98
C PHE A 248 -7.20 -23.64 12.28
N LEU A 249 -6.82 -24.92 12.29
CA LEU A 249 -6.15 -25.55 13.42
C LEU A 249 -4.63 -25.48 13.27
N VAL A 250 -3.94 -25.18 14.36
CA VAL A 250 -2.49 -25.22 14.46
C VAL A 250 -2.11 -26.26 15.53
N PRO A 251 -1.57 -27.42 15.15
CA PRO A 251 -1.16 -28.44 16.12
C PRO A 251 -0.13 -27.89 17.11
N SER A 252 -0.33 -28.17 18.40
CA SER A 252 0.68 -27.92 19.42
C SER A 252 1.73 -29.04 19.41
N ARG A 253 2.89 -28.78 20.00
CA ARG A 253 3.86 -29.84 20.33
C ARG A 253 3.31 -30.82 21.37
N GLU A 254 2.39 -30.37 22.22
CA GLU A 254 1.70 -31.22 23.18
C GLU A 254 0.71 -32.15 22.46
N PRO A 255 0.85 -33.48 22.57
CA PRO A 255 -0.02 -34.43 21.89
C PRO A 255 -1.50 -34.21 22.23
N GLY A 256 -2.36 -34.24 21.21
CA GLY A 256 -3.80 -34.08 21.36
C GLY A 256 -4.29 -32.65 21.58
N ARG A 257 -3.40 -31.64 21.59
CA ARG A 257 -3.76 -30.22 21.76
C ARG A 257 -3.50 -29.40 20.51
N PHE A 258 -4.41 -28.47 20.25
CA PHE A 258 -4.40 -27.62 19.06
C PHE A 258 -4.76 -26.19 19.44
N TYR A 259 -4.13 -25.23 18.77
CA TYR A 259 -4.60 -23.86 18.71
C TYR A 259 -5.55 -23.68 17.52
N SER A 260 -6.27 -22.58 17.56
CA SER A 260 -7.16 -22.13 16.51
C SER A 260 -6.80 -20.70 16.12
N LEU A 261 -6.79 -20.41 14.82
CA LEU A 261 -6.58 -19.05 14.32
C LEU A 261 -7.88 -18.23 14.43
N PRO A 262 -7.85 -16.99 14.95
CA PRO A 262 -9.04 -16.20 15.23
C PRO A 262 -9.72 -15.70 13.95
N GLN A 263 -11.05 -15.74 13.95
CA GLN A 263 -11.88 -15.13 12.91
C GLN A 263 -11.99 -13.61 13.03
N SER A 264 -11.80 -13.12 14.26
CA SER A 264 -11.70 -11.72 14.68
C SER A 264 -11.23 -11.67 16.14
N PRO A 265 -10.68 -10.55 16.63
CA PRO A 265 -10.28 -10.39 18.03
C PRO A 265 -11.48 -10.14 18.99
N GLN A 266 -12.67 -10.66 18.65
CA GLN A 266 -13.93 -10.39 19.37
C GLN A 266 -13.89 -10.74 20.85
N GLN A 267 -13.24 -11.84 21.25
CA GLN A 267 -13.14 -12.20 22.67
C GLN A 267 -12.19 -11.25 23.42
N PHE A 268 -11.08 -10.87 22.79
CA PHE A 268 -10.07 -10.02 23.42
C PHE A 268 -10.56 -8.59 23.59
N LYS A 269 -11.23 -8.01 22.58
CA LYS A 269 -11.72 -6.62 22.70
C LYS A 269 -12.70 -6.45 23.86
N GLN A 270 -13.54 -7.45 24.15
CA GLN A 270 -14.42 -7.44 25.32
C GLN A 270 -13.63 -7.47 26.63
N LEU A 271 -12.60 -8.33 26.72
CA LEU A 271 -11.71 -8.37 27.89
C LEU A 271 -10.98 -7.03 28.10
N LEU A 272 -10.57 -6.36 27.02
CA LEU A 272 -9.90 -5.06 27.08
C LEU A 272 -10.84 -3.96 27.58
N MET A 273 -12.13 -4.00 27.23
CA MET A 273 -13.12 -3.07 27.81
C MET A 273 -13.30 -3.32 29.31
N VAL A 274 -13.40 -4.58 29.74
CA VAL A 274 -13.46 -4.94 31.17
C VAL A 274 -12.19 -4.51 31.92
N ALA A 275 -11.03 -4.59 31.28
CA ALA A 275 -9.75 -4.18 31.84
C ALA A 275 -9.55 -2.66 31.93
N GLY A 276 -10.51 -1.85 31.45
CA GLY A 276 -10.46 -0.39 31.56
C GLY A 276 -9.63 0.31 30.48
N ILE A 277 -9.40 -0.32 29.33
CA ILE A 277 -8.71 0.33 28.19
C ILE A 277 -9.53 1.51 27.61
N ASP A 278 -10.84 1.54 27.85
CA ASP A 278 -11.83 2.53 27.37
C ASP A 278 -12.01 2.55 25.84
N ARG A 279 -10.93 2.67 25.05
CA ARG A 279 -10.95 2.79 23.58
C ARG A 279 -9.85 1.95 22.95
N TYR A 280 -10.24 0.89 22.27
CA TYR A 280 -9.35 -0.08 21.67
C TYR A 280 -9.44 -0.06 20.15
N VAL A 281 -8.29 -0.12 19.48
CA VAL A 281 -8.20 -0.37 18.04
C VAL A 281 -7.17 -1.45 17.77
N GLN A 282 -7.38 -2.25 16.71
CA GLN A 282 -6.35 -3.11 16.14
C GLN A 282 -6.55 -3.27 14.63
N VAL A 283 -5.47 -3.18 13.86
CA VAL A 283 -5.45 -3.65 12.46
C VAL A 283 -5.10 -5.14 12.45
N ALA A 284 -6.09 -5.98 12.75
CA ALA A 284 -5.91 -7.40 13.02
C ALA A 284 -5.89 -8.27 11.75
N ARG A 285 -5.05 -9.32 11.76
CA ARG A 285 -5.14 -10.44 10.80
C ARG A 285 -6.19 -11.43 11.28
N CYS A 286 -7.07 -11.81 10.37
CA CYS A 286 -8.22 -12.66 10.65
C CYS A 286 -8.24 -13.83 9.66
N TYR A 287 -8.68 -14.99 10.13
CA TYR A 287 -8.59 -16.25 9.39
C TYR A 287 -9.94 -16.95 9.33
N ARG A 288 -10.32 -17.47 8.16
CA ARG A 288 -11.56 -18.24 7.97
C ARG A 288 -11.31 -19.43 7.06
N ASP A 289 -11.61 -20.62 7.56
CA ASP A 289 -11.57 -21.87 6.79
C ASP A 289 -12.91 -22.08 6.05
N GLU A 290 -13.27 -21.10 5.23
CA GLU A 290 -14.43 -21.18 4.33
C GLU A 290 -13.96 -21.51 2.92
N GLY A 291 -14.78 -22.23 2.15
CA GLY A 291 -14.50 -22.50 0.73
C GLY A 291 -14.19 -21.20 -0.03
N SER A 292 -13.24 -21.27 -0.96
CA SER A 292 -12.77 -20.11 -1.70
C SER A 292 -13.91 -19.48 -2.51
N ARG A 293 -14.18 -18.20 -2.26
CA ARG A 293 -15.03 -17.36 -3.12
C ARG A 293 -14.16 -16.30 -3.80
N PRO A 294 -14.55 -15.79 -4.97
CA PRO A 294 -13.75 -14.79 -5.70
C PRO A 294 -13.44 -13.50 -4.92
N ASP A 295 -14.16 -13.22 -3.84
CA ASP A 295 -14.04 -12.05 -2.98
C ASP A 295 -13.59 -12.38 -1.55
N ARG A 296 -13.25 -13.65 -1.26
CA ARG A 296 -12.89 -14.11 0.08
C ARG A 296 -11.56 -14.84 0.05
N GLN A 297 -10.61 -14.29 0.79
CA GLN A 297 -9.36 -14.98 1.09
C GLN A 297 -9.44 -15.64 2.47
N PRO A 298 -8.74 -16.77 2.66
CA PRO A 298 -8.70 -17.43 3.97
C PRO A 298 -8.05 -16.55 5.03
N GLU A 299 -7.15 -15.65 4.63
CA GLU A 299 -6.56 -14.61 5.47
C GLU A 299 -6.97 -13.21 4.95
N PHE A 300 -7.42 -12.35 5.86
CA PHE A 300 -7.74 -10.96 5.55
C PHE A 300 -7.44 -10.05 6.75
N THR A 301 -7.34 -8.75 6.48
CA THR A 301 -7.12 -7.74 7.52
C THR A 301 -8.42 -7.04 7.87
N GLN A 302 -8.67 -6.84 9.16
CA GLN A 302 -9.78 -6.03 9.67
C GLN A 302 -9.24 -4.87 10.49
N VAL A 303 -9.97 -3.75 10.47
CA VAL A 303 -9.82 -2.70 11.50
C VAL A 303 -10.89 -3.01 12.54
N ASP A 304 -10.45 -3.51 13.69
CA ASP A 304 -11.33 -3.83 14.81
C ASP A 304 -11.27 -2.70 15.83
N ILE A 305 -12.44 -2.26 16.29
CA ILE A 305 -12.63 -1.08 17.14
C ILE A 305 -13.61 -1.49 18.24
N GLU A 306 -13.34 -1.08 19.47
CA GLU A 306 -14.25 -1.23 20.61
C GLU A 306 -14.13 -0.02 21.53
N MET A 307 -15.24 0.40 22.14
CA MET A 307 -15.32 1.55 23.04
C MET A 307 -16.21 1.23 24.25
N SER A 308 -15.85 1.73 25.42
CA SER A 308 -16.65 1.67 26.64
C SER A 308 -17.60 2.87 26.72
N PHE A 309 -18.72 2.69 27.45
CA PHE A 309 -19.68 3.77 27.78
C PHE A 309 -20.21 4.59 26.58
N VAL A 310 -20.34 3.96 25.41
CA VAL A 310 -20.82 4.60 24.18
C VAL A 310 -22.12 3.96 23.71
N ASP A 311 -22.97 4.75 23.06
CA ASP A 311 -24.17 4.26 22.38
C ASP A 311 -23.92 4.00 20.89
N GLN A 312 -24.97 3.59 20.18
CA GLN A 312 -24.89 3.31 18.75
C GLN A 312 -24.51 4.56 17.93
N SER A 313 -25.10 5.71 18.24
CA SER A 313 -24.86 6.97 17.52
C SER A 313 -23.40 7.43 17.64
N GLY A 314 -22.81 7.33 18.83
CA GLY A 314 -21.41 7.70 19.05
C GLY A 314 -20.45 6.89 18.18
N ILE A 315 -20.67 5.57 18.09
CA ILE A 315 -19.85 4.72 17.21
C ILE A 315 -20.08 5.07 15.73
N GLN A 316 -21.32 5.33 15.31
CA GLN A 316 -21.62 5.71 13.93
C GLN A 316 -20.89 6.99 13.53
N THR A 317 -20.98 8.05 14.33
CA THR A 317 -20.30 9.32 14.09
C THR A 317 -18.78 9.16 14.05
N LEU A 318 -18.20 8.32 14.93
CA LEU A 318 -16.77 8.02 14.91
C LEU A 318 -16.35 7.38 13.56
N ILE A 319 -17.10 6.40 13.08
CA ILE A 319 -16.77 5.70 11.83
C ILE A 319 -16.96 6.61 10.61
N GLU A 320 -17.98 7.46 10.60
CA GLU A 320 -18.18 8.48 9.56
C GLU A 320 -17.00 9.45 9.49
N GLY A 321 -16.59 10.00 10.64
CA GLY A 321 -15.43 10.89 10.74
C GLY A 321 -14.11 10.19 10.38
N LEU A 322 -13.93 8.93 10.79
CA LEU A 322 -12.79 8.10 10.42
C LEU A 322 -12.68 7.96 8.91
N LEU A 323 -13.77 7.63 8.23
CA LEU A 323 -13.80 7.46 6.78
C LEU A 323 -13.56 8.79 6.08
N GLN A 324 -14.18 9.89 6.53
CA GLN A 324 -13.96 11.22 5.96
C GLN A 324 -12.50 11.66 6.10
N TYR A 325 -11.88 11.46 7.27
CA TYR A 325 -10.49 11.85 7.54
C TYR A 325 -9.46 11.01 6.76
N SER A 326 -9.70 9.71 6.68
CA SER A 326 -8.79 8.76 6.01
C SER A 326 -8.99 8.69 4.50
N TRP A 327 -10.09 9.25 3.98
CA TRP A 327 -10.43 9.16 2.55
C TRP A 327 -9.31 9.69 1.66
N PRO A 328 -8.93 8.96 0.59
CA PRO A 328 -7.92 9.45 -0.34
C PRO A 328 -8.37 10.74 -1.02
N GLN A 329 -7.52 11.78 -0.98
CA GLN A 329 -7.80 13.08 -1.60
C GLN A 329 -7.94 12.99 -3.14
N THR A 330 -7.37 11.96 -3.76
CA THR A 330 -7.47 11.70 -5.19
C THR A 330 -8.83 11.12 -5.60
N MET A 331 -9.67 10.74 -4.64
CA MET A 331 -11.01 10.20 -4.87
C MET A 331 -12.07 11.27 -4.57
N THR A 332 -13.26 11.11 -5.13
CA THR A 332 -14.40 11.98 -4.84
C THR A 332 -14.61 12.05 -3.32
N PRO A 333 -14.70 13.26 -2.73
CA PRO A 333 -14.87 13.41 -1.30
C PRO A 333 -16.11 12.66 -0.78
N VAL A 334 -15.99 12.12 0.43
CA VAL A 334 -17.08 11.45 1.12
C VAL A 334 -17.74 12.46 2.07
N ALA A 335 -19.05 12.63 1.93
CA ALA A 335 -19.84 13.54 2.74
C ALA A 335 -20.49 12.78 3.92
N ALA A 336 -20.19 13.20 5.14
CA ALA A 336 -20.86 12.78 6.36
C ALA A 336 -21.85 13.87 6.82
N PRO A 337 -22.94 13.53 7.54
CA PRO A 337 -23.32 12.20 8.00
C PRO A 337 -23.84 11.30 6.87
N PHE A 338 -23.73 9.99 7.03
CA PHE A 338 -24.21 9.04 6.01
C PHE A 338 -25.71 8.80 6.14
N PRO A 339 -26.43 8.64 5.01
CA PRO A 339 -27.84 8.26 5.05
C PRO A 339 -28.04 6.96 5.82
N SER A 340 -28.93 6.98 6.81
CA SER A 340 -29.34 5.80 7.56
C SER A 340 -30.61 5.21 7.00
N MET A 341 -30.71 3.89 7.03
CA MET A 341 -31.86 3.12 6.56
C MET A 341 -32.04 1.91 7.47
N THR A 342 -33.28 1.63 7.86
CA THR A 342 -33.61 0.43 8.64
C THR A 342 -33.52 -0.82 7.77
N TYR A 343 -33.39 -1.98 8.41
CA TYR A 343 -33.43 -3.27 7.72
C TYR A 343 -34.73 -3.45 6.91
N HIS A 344 -35.87 -3.05 7.46
CA HIS A 344 -37.17 -3.20 6.79
C HIS A 344 -37.27 -2.34 5.53
N GLU A 345 -36.80 -1.10 5.58
CA GLU A 345 -36.74 -0.22 4.40
C GLU A 345 -35.80 -0.80 3.34
N ALA A 346 -34.60 -1.26 3.73
CA ALA A 346 -33.65 -1.85 2.78
C ALA A 346 -34.23 -3.10 2.08
N MET A 347 -34.89 -3.98 2.84
CA MET A 347 -35.52 -5.17 2.27
C MET A 347 -36.75 -4.86 1.43
N ARG A 348 -37.57 -3.89 1.84
CA ARG A 348 -38.77 -3.46 1.09
C ARG A 348 -38.41 -2.78 -0.23
N ASP A 349 -37.45 -1.86 -0.19
CA ASP A 349 -37.16 -0.96 -1.31
C ASP A 349 -36.09 -1.52 -2.27
N TYR A 350 -35.20 -2.40 -1.78
CA TYR A 350 -34.08 -2.95 -2.56
C TYR A 350 -33.95 -4.48 -2.54
N GLY A 351 -34.65 -5.18 -1.65
CA GLY A 351 -34.56 -6.65 -1.52
C GLY A 351 -33.21 -7.16 -0.98
N VAL A 352 -32.31 -6.28 -0.56
CA VAL A 352 -30.96 -6.61 -0.07
C VAL A 352 -30.56 -5.71 1.10
N THR A 353 -29.80 -6.23 2.05
CA THR A 353 -29.38 -5.51 3.27
C THR A 353 -28.22 -4.53 3.04
N ASN A 354 -27.60 -4.57 1.88
CA ASN A 354 -26.47 -3.73 1.46
C ASN A 354 -26.79 -3.07 0.11
N PRO A 355 -27.86 -2.25 0.06
CA PRO A 355 -28.31 -1.65 -1.18
C PRO A 355 -27.21 -0.81 -1.80
N THR A 356 -27.16 -0.80 -3.13
CA THR A 356 -26.39 0.21 -3.86
C THR A 356 -27.38 1.33 -4.17
N PRO A 357 -27.22 2.53 -3.61
CA PRO A 357 -28.08 3.64 -3.95
C PRO A 357 -28.04 3.83 -5.47
N ALA A 358 -29.20 4.05 -6.10
CA ALA A 358 -29.22 4.45 -7.49
C ALA A 358 -28.36 5.71 -7.64
N SER A 359 -27.44 5.73 -8.61
CA SER A 359 -26.71 6.94 -8.96
C SER A 359 -27.74 7.99 -9.34
N LYS A 360 -27.89 9.02 -8.50
CA LYS A 360 -28.58 10.25 -8.91
C LYS A 360 -27.70 11.03 -9.88
#